data_AF-A0A7V2RL63-F1
#
_entry.id   AF-A0A7V2RL63-F1
#
_cell.length_a   1.000
_cell.length_b   1.000
_cell.length_c   1.000
_cell.angle_alpha   90.00
_cell.angle_beta   90.00
_cell.angle_gamma   90.00
#
_symmetry.space_group_name_H-M   'P 1'
#
loop_
_entity.id
_entity.type
_entity.pdbx_description
1 polymer ?
#
loop_
_entity_poly.entity_id
_entity_poly.type
_entity_poly.pdbx_seq_one_letter_code
_entity_poly.pdbx_strand_id
1 'polypeptide(L)'
;MTELKIIDTIYGKLISLNKNGGIPVNLKARSTIGTVQDDPFDKWIGGLIDKTLPKNFEVVHSGSLTTPDIVIRDKEKGTIVGLEIKKLIQKPNGSDSRGLTIDYNSSLPSGSTMIKVGEETVIIPCYYLFALLNNSSTKIVTLVIVDGDFLNYDFDLHKESKYANYTEYGHGPYGEGSVRHRKMYTYPNPLNTKLKDFFLSQILVGKKAEFDKLPDAGKITEQIIRTDKFGNSFYYYLKDGRSNAPTDLGTLKTLTDIFDACKKRKPKKRTASMPVLKPLKK
;
A
#
# COMPACT_ATOMS: atom_id res chain seq x y z
N MET A 1 20.68 0.30 8.14
CA MET A 1 19.66 0.85 9.06
C MET A 1 18.67 -0.30 9.30
N THR A 2 17.89 -0.40 10.38
CA THR A 2 16.83 -1.44 10.37
C THR A 2 15.80 -1.11 9.28
N GLU A 3 15.09 -2.10 8.75
CA GLU A 3 14.11 -1.93 7.68
C GLU A 3 13.02 -0.95 8.11
N LEU A 4 12.50 -1.10 9.34
CA LEU A 4 11.54 -0.15 9.89
C LEU A 4 12.13 1.25 10.02
N LYS A 5 13.42 1.41 10.35
CA LYS A 5 14.03 2.75 10.46
C LYS A 5 14.16 3.45 9.10
N ILE A 6 14.37 2.69 8.01
CA ILE A 6 14.30 3.23 6.63
C ILE A 6 12.89 3.77 6.37
N ILE A 7 11.87 2.97 6.67
CA ILE A 7 10.46 3.34 6.48
C ILE A 7 10.04 4.51 7.38
N ASP A 8 10.46 4.54 8.64
CA ASP A 8 10.22 5.64 9.59
C ASP A 8 10.83 6.95 9.10
N THR A 9 12.02 6.89 8.49
CA THR A 9 12.69 8.05 7.89
C THR A 9 11.91 8.58 6.68
N ILE A 10 11.47 7.69 5.80
CA ILE A 10 10.61 8.03 4.64
C ILE A 10 9.30 8.65 5.12
N TYR A 11 8.63 7.99 6.06
CA TYR A 11 7.39 8.44 6.69
C TYR A 11 7.54 9.86 7.27
N GLY A 12 8.54 10.06 8.14
CA GLY A 12 8.81 11.33 8.79
C GLY A 12 9.02 12.47 7.80
N LYS A 13 9.71 12.21 6.69
CA LYS A 13 9.89 13.23 5.66
C LYS A 13 8.61 13.51 4.89
N LEU A 14 7.86 12.49 4.47
CA LEU A 14 6.60 12.68 3.75
C LEU A 14 5.63 13.53 4.56
N ILE A 15 5.46 13.25 5.85
CA ILE A 15 4.55 14.04 6.71
C ILE A 15 5.08 15.46 6.97
N SER A 16 6.41 15.68 6.93
CA SER A 16 6.99 17.03 7.05
C SER A 16 6.61 17.96 5.89
N LEU A 17 6.21 17.41 4.75
CA LEU A 17 5.74 18.18 3.59
C LEU A 17 4.28 18.65 3.76
N ASN A 18 3.57 18.19 4.79
CA ASN A 18 2.19 18.56 5.02
C ASN A 18 2.05 20.07 5.24
N LYS A 19 1.23 20.70 4.41
CA LYS A 19 0.87 22.13 4.50
C LYS A 19 -0.63 22.28 4.32
N ASN A 20 -1.27 23.04 5.19
CA ASN A 20 -2.70 23.37 5.07
C ASN A 20 -3.58 22.11 4.91
N GLY A 21 -3.43 21.15 5.82
CA GLY A 21 -4.30 19.97 5.91
C GLY A 21 -4.02 18.85 4.90
N GLY A 22 -2.84 18.80 4.28
CA GLY A 22 -2.46 17.70 3.39
C GLY A 22 -1.04 17.84 2.81
N ILE A 23 -0.48 16.75 2.30
CA ILE A 23 0.82 16.78 1.59
C ILE A 23 0.57 17.20 0.15
N PRO A 24 1.15 18.32 -0.33
CA PRO A 24 0.94 18.77 -1.70
C PRO A 24 1.47 17.75 -2.70
N VAL A 25 0.66 17.45 -3.72
CA VAL A 25 1.02 16.56 -4.82
C VAL A 25 1.34 17.40 -6.04
N ASN A 26 2.48 17.14 -6.66
CA ASN A 26 2.88 17.76 -7.91
C ASN A 26 3.19 16.67 -8.94
N LEU A 27 2.16 16.23 -9.66
CA LEU A 27 2.34 15.34 -10.80
C LEU A 27 2.72 16.20 -12.00
N LYS A 28 3.85 15.89 -12.65
CA LYS A 28 4.16 16.49 -13.95
C LYS A 28 2.98 16.22 -14.91
N ALA A 29 2.59 17.24 -15.68
CA ALA A 29 1.58 17.07 -16.72
C ALA A 29 2.01 15.95 -17.68
N ARG A 30 1.06 15.09 -18.09
CA ARG A 30 1.34 13.97 -18.99
C ARG A 30 1.93 14.49 -20.31
N SER A 31 3.19 14.18 -20.60
CA SER A 31 3.65 14.10 -21.97
C SER A 31 3.15 12.77 -22.55
N THR A 32 2.14 12.86 -23.41
CA THR A 32 1.83 11.99 -24.57
C THR A 32 1.67 10.47 -24.38
N ILE A 33 0.44 10.02 -24.66
CA ILE A 33 -0.01 8.81 -25.37
C ILE A 33 1.02 7.67 -25.53
N GLY A 34 0.67 6.47 -25.02
CA GLY A 34 1.03 5.21 -25.68
C GLY A 34 2.14 4.34 -25.08
N THR A 35 2.44 4.39 -23.78
CA THR A 35 3.32 3.39 -23.16
C THR A 35 2.78 2.85 -21.84
N VAL A 36 3.11 1.58 -21.58
CA VAL A 36 2.92 0.86 -20.31
C VAL A 36 3.86 1.48 -19.27
N GLN A 37 3.56 2.71 -18.86
CA GLN A 37 4.36 3.47 -17.90
C GLN A 37 3.80 3.29 -16.49
N ASP A 38 4.72 3.19 -15.52
CA ASP A 38 4.38 3.20 -14.09
C ASP A 38 3.58 4.44 -13.76
N ASP A 39 2.68 4.30 -12.79
CA ASP A 39 1.78 5.36 -12.41
C ASP A 39 2.58 6.64 -12.08
N PRO A 40 2.25 7.81 -12.67
CA PRO A 40 2.94 9.06 -12.39
C PRO A 40 3.04 9.42 -10.90
N PHE A 41 2.08 8.96 -10.10
CA PHE A 41 2.09 9.12 -8.66
C PHE A 41 3.20 8.29 -8.00
N ASP A 42 3.38 7.04 -8.41
CA ASP A 42 4.39 6.14 -7.86
C ASP A 42 5.79 6.67 -8.17
N LYS A 43 6.01 7.15 -9.40
CA LYS A 43 7.23 7.86 -9.80
C LYS A 43 7.48 9.12 -8.99
N TRP A 44 6.43 9.89 -8.72
CA TRP A 44 6.55 11.10 -7.91
C TRP A 44 6.91 10.78 -6.46
N ILE A 45 6.29 9.76 -5.85
CA ILE A 45 6.65 9.28 -4.50
C ILE A 45 8.10 8.78 -4.47
N GLY A 46 8.52 7.95 -5.44
CA GLY A 46 9.90 7.48 -5.47
C GLY A 46 10.91 8.60 -5.65
N GLY A 47 10.62 9.59 -6.50
CA GLY A 47 11.43 10.79 -6.61
C GLY A 47 11.47 11.66 -5.34
N LEU A 48 10.43 11.61 -4.49
CA LEU A 48 10.48 12.23 -3.16
C LEU A 48 11.36 11.41 -2.21
N ILE A 49 11.24 10.08 -2.22
CA ILE A 49 12.04 9.18 -1.38
C ILE A 49 13.52 9.30 -1.71
N ASP A 50 13.88 9.28 -2.99
CA ASP A 50 15.26 9.42 -3.48
C ASP A 50 15.91 10.74 -3.02
N LYS A 51 15.16 11.85 -3.07
CA LYS A 51 15.62 13.15 -2.55
C LYS A 51 15.70 13.23 -1.03
N THR A 52 15.04 12.32 -0.32
CA THR A 52 14.91 12.31 1.13
C THR A 52 16.04 11.54 1.79
N LEU A 53 16.35 10.37 1.24
CA LEU A 53 17.32 9.46 1.81
C LEU A 53 18.74 9.96 1.52
N PRO A 54 19.72 9.69 2.40
CA PRO A 54 21.10 10.04 2.12
C PRO A 54 21.65 9.29 0.90
N LYS A 55 22.71 9.83 0.28
CA LYS A 55 23.26 9.35 -1.02
C LYS A 55 23.77 7.90 -1.01
N ASN A 56 23.97 7.32 0.17
CA ASN A 56 24.32 5.91 0.34
C ASN A 56 23.10 4.97 0.15
N PHE A 57 21.88 5.51 0.03
CA PHE A 57 20.71 4.75 -0.38
C PHE A 57 20.60 4.70 -1.90
N GLU A 58 20.03 3.60 -2.37
CA GLU A 58 19.62 3.38 -3.75
C GLU A 58 18.11 3.20 -3.76
N VAL A 59 17.41 3.93 -4.64
CA VAL A 59 15.96 3.86 -4.81
C VAL A 59 15.67 3.42 -6.24
N VAL A 60 15.08 2.23 -6.38
CA VAL A 60 14.82 1.59 -7.67
C VAL A 60 13.32 1.50 -7.89
N HIS A 61 12.85 1.94 -9.06
CA HIS A 61 11.49 1.69 -9.52
C HIS A 61 11.43 0.35 -10.25
N SER A 62 10.53 -0.53 -9.84
CA SER A 62 10.46 -1.90 -10.37
C SER A 62 9.83 -2.00 -11.75
N GLY A 63 9.22 -0.93 -12.23
CA GLY A 63 8.55 -0.91 -13.53
C GLY A 63 7.16 -1.53 -13.51
N SER A 64 6.54 -1.56 -14.68
CA SER A 64 5.12 -1.84 -14.79
C SER A 64 4.83 -3.32 -14.58
N LEU A 65 3.76 -3.59 -13.83
CA LEU A 65 3.31 -4.95 -13.48
C LEU A 65 4.28 -5.72 -12.55
N THR A 66 5.22 -5.02 -11.91
CA THR A 66 6.16 -5.59 -10.94
C THR A 66 5.82 -5.11 -9.53
N THR A 67 5.87 -6.01 -8.55
CA THR A 67 5.66 -5.70 -7.12
C THR A 67 6.91 -6.11 -6.34
N PRO A 68 7.46 -5.21 -5.49
CA PRO A 68 6.90 -3.93 -5.07
C PRO A 68 7.14 -2.82 -6.09
N ASP A 69 6.34 -1.74 -6.09
CA ASP A 69 6.54 -0.58 -6.98
C ASP A 69 7.93 0.07 -6.83
N ILE A 70 8.44 0.13 -5.59
CA ILE A 70 9.76 0.71 -5.25
C ILE A 70 10.56 -0.27 -4.39
N VAL A 71 11.86 -0.37 -4.66
CA VAL A 71 12.84 -1.06 -3.80
C VAL A 71 13.84 -0.03 -3.30
N ILE A 72 14.10 -0.04 -2.00
CA ILE A 72 15.10 0.83 -1.35
C ILE A 72 16.20 -0.04 -0.76
N ARG A 73 17.46 0.28 -1.07
CA ARG A 73 18.65 -0.41 -0.56
C ARG A 73 19.59 0.55 0.15
N ASP A 74 19.95 0.23 1.39
CA ASP A 74 21.09 0.82 2.10
C ASP A 74 22.37 0.17 1.56
N LYS A 75 23.16 0.88 0.75
CA LYS A 75 24.36 0.29 0.10
C LYS A 75 25.47 -0.04 1.10
N GLU A 76 25.51 0.63 2.25
CA GLU A 76 26.54 0.40 3.26
C GLU A 76 26.25 -0.86 4.08
N LYS A 77 24.99 -1.05 4.47
CA LYS A 77 24.60 -2.18 5.34
C LYS A 77 23.99 -3.36 4.59
N GLY A 78 23.72 -3.19 3.29
CA GLY A 78 23.07 -4.20 2.46
C GLY A 78 21.58 -4.41 2.77
N THR A 79 20.98 -3.63 3.67
CA THR A 79 19.55 -3.72 4.01
C THR A 79 18.69 -3.34 2.82
N ILE A 80 17.70 -4.16 2.48
CA ILE A 80 16.77 -3.93 1.37
C ILE A 80 15.33 -3.97 1.89
N VAL A 81 14.51 -3.00 1.47
CA VAL A 81 13.09 -2.95 1.79
C VAL A 81 12.27 -2.63 0.54
N GLY A 82 11.15 -3.32 0.38
CA GLY A 82 10.16 -3.06 -0.65
C GLY A 82 9.09 -2.08 -0.18
N LEU A 83 8.61 -1.23 -1.08
CA LEU A 83 7.48 -0.33 -0.86
C LEU A 83 6.51 -0.42 -2.03
N GLU A 84 5.35 -1.01 -1.79
CA GLU A 84 4.22 -1.00 -2.72
C GLU A 84 3.35 0.24 -2.47
N ILE A 85 2.89 0.89 -3.53
CA ILE A 85 2.06 2.08 -3.47
C ILE A 85 0.63 1.75 -3.90
N LYS A 86 -0.32 2.31 -3.15
CA LYS A 86 -1.75 2.25 -3.46
C LYS A 86 -2.34 3.63 -3.27
N LYS A 87 -3.03 4.13 -4.29
CA LYS A 87 -3.69 5.44 -4.22
C LYS A 87 -5.17 5.34 -4.49
N LEU A 88 -5.94 6.18 -3.82
CA LEU A 88 -7.34 6.44 -4.10
C LEU A 88 -7.56 7.96 -4.20
N ILE A 89 -8.64 8.37 -4.86
CA ILE A 89 -9.08 9.76 -4.93
C ILE A 89 -10.40 9.85 -4.20
N GLN A 90 -10.56 10.86 -3.35
CA GLN A 90 -11.84 11.14 -2.70
C GLN A 90 -12.95 11.37 -3.72
N LYS A 91 -14.14 10.85 -3.41
CA LYS A 91 -15.39 11.26 -4.04
C LYS A 91 -15.69 12.73 -3.71
N PRO A 92 -16.63 13.39 -4.42
CA PRO A 92 -17.00 14.78 -4.15
C PRO A 92 -17.42 15.06 -2.69
N ASN A 93 -17.96 14.06 -1.99
CA ASN A 93 -18.35 14.16 -0.58
C ASN A 93 -17.19 13.92 0.41
N GLY A 94 -15.94 13.85 -0.05
CA GLY A 94 -14.76 13.59 0.78
C GLY A 94 -14.55 12.12 1.16
N SER A 95 -15.44 11.21 0.78
CA SER A 95 -15.27 9.79 1.10
C SER A 95 -14.28 9.08 0.16
N ASP A 96 -13.67 7.99 0.59
CA ASP A 96 -12.81 7.15 -0.25
C ASP A 96 -13.62 6.44 -1.35
N SER A 97 -12.96 6.11 -2.46
CA SER A 97 -13.63 5.58 -3.65
C SER A 97 -14.00 4.09 -3.59
N ARG A 98 -13.53 3.33 -2.58
CA ARG A 98 -13.57 1.86 -2.58
C ARG A 98 -14.36 1.25 -1.42
N GLY A 99 -14.45 1.93 -0.28
CA GLY A 99 -15.05 1.44 0.95
C GLY A 99 -14.17 0.40 1.63
N LEU A 100 -14.74 -0.78 1.93
CA LEU A 100 -14.11 -1.78 2.81
C LEU A 100 -12.80 -2.36 2.28
N THR A 101 -12.66 -2.54 0.97
CA THR A 101 -11.53 -3.28 0.38
C THR A 101 -10.99 -2.63 -0.88
N ILE A 102 -9.69 -2.81 -1.12
CA ILE A 102 -8.97 -2.34 -2.30
C ILE A 102 -8.47 -3.52 -3.13
N ASP A 103 -8.33 -3.32 -4.43
CA ASP A 103 -7.90 -4.36 -5.37
C ASP A 103 -6.39 -4.53 -5.38
N TYR A 104 -5.96 -5.78 -5.51
CA TYR A 104 -4.59 -6.21 -5.73
C TYR A 104 -4.56 -7.09 -6.97
N ASN A 105 -3.91 -6.60 -8.02
CA ASN A 105 -3.83 -7.29 -9.29
C ASN A 105 -2.61 -8.21 -9.30
N SER A 106 -2.80 -9.46 -9.71
CA SER A 106 -1.73 -10.44 -9.96
C SER A 106 -0.93 -10.91 -8.73
N SER A 107 -0.89 -10.17 -7.62
CA SER A 107 -0.23 -10.59 -6.38
C SER A 107 -0.95 -10.06 -5.15
N LEU A 108 -1.00 -10.87 -4.10
CA LEU A 108 -1.58 -10.52 -2.80
C LEU A 108 -0.68 -9.54 -2.02
N PRO A 109 -1.20 -8.77 -1.06
CA PRO A 109 -0.32 -8.09 -0.11
C PRO A 109 0.44 -9.11 0.76
N SER A 110 1.67 -8.78 1.18
CA SER A 110 2.42 -9.54 2.19
C SER A 110 3.52 -8.68 2.81
N GLY A 111 3.88 -8.91 4.07
CA GLY A 111 5.04 -8.23 4.70
C GLY A 111 6.39 -8.68 4.15
N SER A 112 6.40 -9.64 3.22
CA SER A 112 7.58 -10.08 2.49
C SER A 112 7.32 -10.17 0.98
N THR A 113 8.35 -9.95 0.18
CA THR A 113 8.30 -10.12 -1.28
C THR A 113 9.62 -10.66 -1.81
N MET A 114 9.59 -11.29 -2.98
CA MET A 114 10.79 -11.75 -3.68
C MET A 114 11.25 -10.70 -4.70
N ILE A 115 12.54 -10.42 -4.71
CA ILE A 115 13.19 -9.60 -5.72
C ILE A 115 14.43 -10.33 -6.28
N LYS A 116 14.92 -9.88 -7.44
CA LYS A 116 16.22 -10.31 -7.97
C LYS A 116 17.32 -9.35 -7.54
N VAL A 117 18.41 -9.88 -7.00
CA VAL A 117 19.65 -9.14 -6.71
C VAL A 117 20.77 -9.84 -7.45
N GLY A 118 21.17 -9.29 -8.61
CA GLY A 118 21.93 -10.06 -9.60
C GLY A 118 21.11 -11.25 -10.07
N GLU A 119 21.71 -12.45 -10.07
CA GLU A 119 21.03 -13.69 -10.45
C GLU A 119 20.19 -14.30 -9.31
N GLU A 120 20.49 -13.92 -8.06
CA GLU A 120 19.87 -14.49 -6.88
C GLU A 120 18.46 -13.94 -6.65
N THR A 121 17.58 -14.79 -6.15
CA THR A 121 16.24 -14.40 -5.69
C THR A 121 16.26 -14.31 -4.18
N VAL A 122 16.04 -13.11 -3.65
CA VAL A 122 16.07 -12.87 -2.21
C VAL A 122 14.70 -12.44 -1.71
N ILE A 123 14.39 -12.80 -0.46
CA ILE A 123 13.17 -12.38 0.22
C ILE A 123 13.50 -11.13 1.03
N ILE A 124 12.74 -10.07 0.83
CA ILE A 124 12.90 -8.79 1.53
C ILE A 124 11.60 -8.39 2.22
N PRO A 125 11.65 -7.62 3.34
CA PRO A 125 10.46 -7.03 3.92
C PRO A 125 9.76 -6.07 2.94
N CYS A 126 8.44 -6.06 2.96
CA CYS A 126 7.62 -5.24 2.08
C CYS A 126 6.58 -4.44 2.88
N TYR A 127 6.59 -3.12 2.66
CA TYR A 127 5.65 -2.18 3.24
C TYR A 127 4.69 -1.68 2.16
N TYR A 128 3.54 -1.18 2.59
CA TYR A 128 2.51 -0.64 1.71
C TYR A 128 2.23 0.81 2.09
N LEU A 129 2.43 1.72 1.14
CA LEU A 129 2.04 3.12 1.25
C LEU A 129 0.67 3.33 0.61
N PHE A 130 -0.30 3.67 1.43
CA PHE A 130 -1.63 4.06 0.99
C PHE A 130 -1.79 5.57 1.04
N ALA A 131 -2.20 6.16 -0.09
CA ALA A 131 -2.48 7.58 -0.20
C ALA A 131 -3.92 7.83 -0.65
N LEU A 132 -4.69 8.54 0.18
CA LEU A 132 -5.96 9.13 -0.24
C LEU A 132 -5.71 10.57 -0.69
N LEU A 133 -5.93 10.83 -1.97
CA LEU A 133 -5.89 12.17 -2.52
C LEU A 133 -7.22 12.89 -2.29
N ASN A 134 -7.17 14.20 -2.11
CA ASN A 134 -8.38 15.01 -2.17
C ASN A 134 -9.05 14.90 -3.55
N ASN A 135 -10.30 15.34 -3.65
CA ASN A 135 -11.07 15.19 -4.89
C ASN A 135 -10.41 15.83 -6.12
N SER A 136 -9.68 16.94 -5.94
CA SER A 136 -8.92 17.60 -7.02
C SER A 136 -7.54 16.97 -7.30
N SER A 137 -7.15 15.91 -6.58
CA SER A 137 -5.86 15.22 -6.72
C SER A 137 -4.63 16.11 -6.50
N THR A 138 -4.79 17.20 -5.76
CA THR A 138 -3.74 18.20 -5.48
C THR A 138 -3.02 17.96 -4.15
N LYS A 139 -3.60 17.16 -3.25
CA LYS A 139 -3.03 16.88 -1.92
C LYS A 139 -3.32 15.45 -1.48
N ILE A 140 -2.38 14.82 -0.77
CA ILE A 140 -2.64 13.62 0.05
C ILE A 140 -3.26 14.09 1.37
N VAL A 141 -4.51 13.70 1.61
CA VAL A 141 -5.25 14.02 2.85
C VAL A 141 -5.21 12.88 3.86
N THR A 142 -4.91 11.66 3.42
CA THR A 142 -4.63 10.52 4.31
C THR A 142 -3.42 9.77 3.78
N LEU A 143 -2.42 9.55 4.64
CA LEU A 143 -1.24 8.76 4.33
C LEU A 143 -1.15 7.64 5.37
N VAL A 144 -1.17 6.39 4.93
CA VAL A 144 -1.00 5.24 5.84
C VAL A 144 0.11 4.38 5.27
N ILE A 145 1.22 4.26 5.99
CA ILE A 145 2.25 3.27 5.67
C ILE A 145 2.08 2.10 6.62
N VAL A 146 2.01 0.88 6.12
CA VAL A 146 1.89 -0.33 6.96
C VAL A 146 2.93 -1.37 6.57
N ASP A 147 3.43 -2.10 7.56
CA ASP A 147 4.06 -3.40 7.34
C ASP A 147 3.05 -4.32 6.63
N GLY A 148 3.46 -5.00 5.55
CA GLY A 148 2.53 -5.82 4.77
C GLY A 148 1.88 -6.97 5.54
N ASP A 149 2.52 -7.47 6.61
CA ASP A 149 1.95 -8.54 7.45
C ASP A 149 0.70 -8.05 8.19
N PHE A 150 0.57 -6.74 8.41
CA PHE A 150 -0.63 -6.14 8.96
C PHE A 150 -1.88 -6.44 8.12
N LEU A 151 -1.70 -6.54 6.80
CA LEU A 151 -2.74 -6.87 5.83
C LEU A 151 -2.86 -8.39 5.63
N ASN A 152 -1.71 -9.06 5.46
CA ASN A 152 -1.61 -10.50 5.24
C ASN A 152 -0.20 -11.00 5.58
N TYR A 153 -0.07 -11.84 6.60
CA TYR A 153 1.22 -12.41 7.00
C TYR A 153 1.61 -13.69 6.23
N ASP A 154 0.71 -14.22 5.39
CA ASP A 154 0.93 -15.46 4.66
C ASP A 154 1.75 -15.21 3.38
N PHE A 155 3.07 -15.39 3.50
CA PHE A 155 4.01 -15.23 2.40
C PHE A 155 3.95 -16.37 1.37
N ASP A 156 3.62 -17.59 1.77
CA ASP A 156 3.48 -18.70 0.83
C ASP A 156 2.29 -18.49 -0.10
N LEU A 157 1.16 -18.04 0.46
CA LEU A 157 0.01 -17.64 -0.34
C LEU A 157 0.34 -16.47 -1.28
N HIS A 158 1.17 -15.51 -0.84
CA HIS A 158 1.67 -14.44 -1.72
C HIS A 158 2.48 -15.00 -2.90
N LYS A 159 3.43 -15.92 -2.65
CA LYS A 159 4.21 -16.57 -3.71
C LYS A 159 3.31 -17.30 -4.69
N GLU A 160 2.41 -18.16 -4.21
CA GLU A 160 1.46 -18.89 -5.05
C GLU A 160 0.60 -17.94 -5.89
N SER A 161 0.17 -16.82 -5.32
CA SER A 161 -0.67 -15.85 -6.04
C SER A 161 0.00 -15.26 -7.27
N LYS A 162 1.34 -15.10 -7.26
CA LYS A 162 2.12 -14.63 -8.41
C LYS A 162 2.15 -15.67 -9.53
N TYR A 163 2.36 -16.94 -9.19
CA TYR A 163 2.45 -18.05 -10.15
C TYR A 163 1.10 -18.54 -10.67
N ALA A 164 0.00 -18.24 -9.97
CA ALA A 164 -1.33 -18.65 -10.39
C ALA A 164 -1.87 -17.92 -11.65
N ASN A 165 -1.16 -16.92 -12.15
CA ASN A 165 -1.53 -16.19 -13.36
C ASN A 165 -0.81 -16.79 -14.57
N TYR A 166 -1.54 -17.12 -15.62
CA TYR A 166 -0.98 -17.73 -16.83
C TYR A 166 -1.54 -17.08 -18.11
N THR A 167 -0.85 -17.28 -19.23
CA THR A 167 -1.26 -16.81 -20.55
C THR A 167 -1.54 -18.02 -21.43
N GLU A 168 -2.66 -18.01 -22.13
CA GLU A 168 -3.01 -18.98 -23.16
C GLU A 168 -2.89 -18.30 -24.53
N TYR A 169 -2.22 -18.96 -25.46
CA TYR A 169 -2.03 -18.53 -26.85
C TYR A 169 -2.93 -19.36 -27.77
N GLY A 170 -3.12 -18.95 -29.03
CA GLY A 170 -4.02 -19.68 -29.94
C GLY A 170 -5.49 -19.33 -29.73
N HIS A 171 -5.80 -18.20 -29.08
CA HIS A 171 -7.15 -17.85 -28.67
C HIS A 171 -7.96 -17.21 -29.81
N GLY A 172 -9.25 -17.53 -29.87
CA GLY A 172 -10.19 -17.02 -30.88
C GLY A 172 -10.17 -17.82 -32.18
N PRO A 173 -11.11 -17.55 -33.10
CA PRO A 173 -11.36 -18.38 -34.28
C PRO A 173 -10.19 -18.46 -35.28
N TYR A 174 -9.26 -17.49 -35.24
CA TYR A 174 -8.09 -17.43 -36.11
C TYR A 174 -6.78 -17.83 -35.42
N GLY A 175 -6.80 -18.16 -34.12
CA GLY A 175 -5.61 -18.60 -33.38
C GLY A 175 -4.54 -17.52 -33.13
N GLU A 176 -4.75 -16.27 -33.53
CA GLU A 176 -3.78 -15.17 -33.36
C GLU A 176 -3.89 -14.49 -31.99
N GLY A 177 -4.98 -14.75 -31.27
CA GLY A 177 -5.22 -14.15 -29.96
C GLY A 177 -4.41 -14.80 -28.84
N SER A 178 -4.29 -14.07 -27.74
CA SER A 178 -3.91 -14.63 -26.45
C SER A 178 -4.86 -14.11 -25.37
N VAL A 179 -5.12 -14.94 -24.36
CA VAL A 179 -5.87 -14.55 -23.17
C VAL A 179 -4.95 -14.64 -21.96
N ARG A 180 -5.02 -13.62 -21.10
CA ARG A 180 -4.26 -13.55 -19.85
C ARG A 180 -5.21 -13.79 -18.69
N HIS A 181 -5.04 -14.92 -18.00
CA HIS A 181 -5.80 -15.27 -16.81
C HIS A 181 -5.13 -14.65 -15.60
N ARG A 182 -5.58 -13.44 -15.21
CA ARG A 182 -5.10 -12.75 -14.01
C ARG A 182 -6.14 -12.81 -12.90
N LYS A 183 -5.73 -13.22 -11.71
CA LYS A 183 -6.56 -13.14 -10.51
C LYS A 183 -6.57 -11.71 -9.97
N MET A 184 -7.76 -11.25 -9.60
CA MET A 184 -7.97 -10.00 -8.89
C MET A 184 -8.33 -10.31 -7.45
N TYR A 185 -7.48 -9.88 -6.53
CA TYR A 185 -7.68 -10.09 -5.10
C TYR A 185 -8.20 -8.81 -4.45
N THR A 186 -8.96 -8.93 -3.36
CA THR A 186 -9.42 -7.77 -2.59
C THR A 186 -9.08 -7.94 -1.12
N TYR A 187 -8.34 -7.00 -0.57
CA TYR A 187 -7.91 -6.99 0.84
C TYR A 187 -8.41 -5.74 1.56
N PRO A 188 -8.37 -5.70 2.90
CA PRO A 188 -8.81 -4.53 3.66
C PRO A 188 -8.20 -3.23 3.12
N ASN A 189 -8.99 -2.17 3.13
CA ASN A 189 -8.59 -0.84 2.67
C ASN A 189 -8.25 0.04 3.88
N PRO A 190 -6.97 0.33 4.18
CA PRO A 190 -6.60 1.26 5.26
C PRO A 190 -7.05 2.70 5.04
N LEU A 191 -7.45 3.08 3.81
CA LEU A 191 -7.99 4.41 3.49
C LEU A 191 -9.51 4.52 3.67
N ASN A 192 -10.16 3.47 4.19
CA ASN A 192 -11.60 3.47 4.38
C ASN A 192 -12.02 4.56 5.37
N THR A 193 -12.89 5.45 4.92
CA THR A 193 -13.46 6.56 5.71
C THR A 193 -14.13 6.17 7.02
N LYS A 194 -14.54 4.90 7.16
CA LYS A 194 -15.14 4.38 8.40
C LYS A 194 -14.11 4.05 9.48
N LEU A 195 -12.82 4.03 9.15
CA LEU A 195 -11.72 3.79 10.09
C LEU A 195 -11.30 5.12 10.73
N LYS A 196 -11.91 5.46 11.87
CA LYS A 196 -11.75 6.78 12.50
C LYS A 196 -10.29 7.09 12.87
N ASP A 197 -9.52 6.09 13.32
CA ASP A 197 -8.12 6.28 13.70
C ASP A 197 -7.18 6.44 12.48
N PHE A 198 -7.66 6.12 11.27
CA PHE A 198 -6.86 6.16 10.03
C PHE A 198 -7.28 7.30 9.11
N PHE A 199 -8.58 7.59 9.00
CA PHE A 199 -9.12 8.54 8.04
C PHE A 199 -8.70 9.98 8.36
N LEU A 200 -8.18 10.69 7.35
CA LEU A 200 -7.57 12.03 7.47
C LEU A 200 -6.32 12.10 8.37
N SER A 201 -5.75 10.95 8.70
CA SER A 201 -4.51 10.83 9.47
C SER A 201 -3.28 10.64 8.56
N GLN A 202 -2.09 10.82 9.13
CA GLN A 202 -0.83 10.52 8.47
C GLN A 202 0.00 9.64 9.38
N ILE A 203 -0.06 8.33 9.19
CA ILE A 203 0.33 7.35 10.20
C ILE A 203 1.24 6.25 9.62
N LEU A 204 2.06 5.69 10.49
CA LEU A 204 2.90 4.52 10.23
C LEU A 204 2.46 3.39 11.16
N VAL A 205 2.15 2.22 10.60
CA VAL A 205 1.86 1.00 11.35
C VAL A 205 2.95 -0.02 11.09
N GLY A 206 3.53 -0.54 12.17
CA GLY A 206 4.63 -1.50 12.11
C GLY A 206 4.56 -2.49 13.26
N LYS A 207 5.22 -3.63 13.13
CA LYS A 207 5.26 -4.65 14.19
C LYS A 207 5.80 -4.03 15.48
N LYS A 208 5.15 -4.33 16.61
CA LYS A 208 5.57 -3.85 17.93
C LYS A 208 7.06 -4.15 18.19
N ALA A 209 7.47 -5.38 17.91
CA ALA A 209 8.85 -5.83 18.10
C ALA A 209 9.89 -5.06 17.27
N GLU A 210 9.53 -4.49 16.12
CA GLU A 210 10.44 -3.68 15.31
C GLU A 210 10.54 -2.24 15.84
N PHE A 211 9.44 -1.69 16.33
CA PHE A 211 9.44 -0.39 17.01
C PHE A 211 10.22 -0.41 18.31
N ASP A 212 10.09 -1.50 19.09
CA ASP A 212 10.82 -1.68 20.36
C ASP A 212 12.36 -1.68 20.17
N LYS A 213 12.84 -1.91 18.94
CA LYS A 213 14.27 -1.83 18.57
C LYS A 213 14.72 -0.41 18.19
N LEU A 214 13.79 0.54 18.00
CA LEU A 214 14.13 1.90 17.63
C LEU A 214 14.52 2.70 18.89
N PRO A 215 15.67 3.41 18.88
CA PRO A 215 16.11 4.20 20.04
C PRO A 215 15.20 5.41 20.33
N ASP A 216 14.43 5.87 19.33
CA ASP A 216 13.41 6.90 19.46
C ASP A 216 12.14 6.45 18.72
N ALA A 217 11.35 5.62 19.39
CA ALA A 217 10.03 5.20 18.94
C ALA A 217 8.95 6.25 19.28
N GLY A 218 9.32 7.50 19.57
CA GLY A 218 8.38 8.55 19.95
C GLY A 218 7.23 8.74 18.96
N LYS A 219 6.12 9.27 19.49
CA LYS A 219 4.85 9.49 18.79
C LYS A 219 4.07 8.22 18.41
N ILE A 220 4.32 7.12 19.12
CA ILE A 220 3.36 6.01 19.17
C ILE A 220 2.13 6.50 19.95
N THR A 221 0.96 6.35 19.33
CA THR A 221 -0.32 6.81 19.86
C THR A 221 -1.27 5.66 20.21
N GLU A 222 -1.15 4.53 19.51
CA GLU A 222 -1.98 3.35 19.76
C GLU A 222 -1.19 2.05 19.61
N GLN A 223 -1.67 1.01 20.31
CA GLN A 223 -1.35 -0.38 20.01
C GLN A 223 -2.49 -0.98 19.18
N ILE A 224 -2.15 -1.79 18.18
CA ILE A 224 -3.12 -2.54 17.40
C ILE A 224 -2.87 -4.03 17.59
N ILE A 225 -3.93 -4.79 17.87
CA ILE A 225 -3.90 -6.25 17.92
C ILE A 225 -4.73 -6.78 16.75
N ARG A 226 -4.10 -7.60 15.91
CA ARG A 226 -4.73 -8.32 14.80
C ARG A 226 -4.84 -9.79 15.20
N THR A 227 -6.04 -10.34 15.20
CA THR A 227 -6.26 -11.77 15.47
C THR A 227 -6.59 -12.50 14.17
N ASP A 228 -5.89 -13.60 13.91
CA ASP A 228 -6.15 -14.42 12.73
C ASP A 228 -7.33 -15.38 12.93
N LYS A 229 -7.64 -16.18 11.90
CA LYS A 229 -8.75 -17.13 11.93
C LYS A 229 -8.53 -18.33 12.88
N PHE A 230 -7.32 -18.48 13.42
CA PHE A 230 -6.94 -19.55 14.34
C PHE A 230 -6.81 -19.07 15.79
N GLY A 231 -7.00 -17.77 16.04
CA GLY A 231 -6.88 -17.16 17.37
C GLY A 231 -5.49 -16.63 17.72
N ASN A 232 -4.53 -16.67 16.79
CA ASN A 232 -3.20 -16.10 17.02
C ASN A 232 -3.28 -14.58 17.00
N SER A 233 -2.57 -13.92 17.92
CA SER A 233 -2.56 -12.46 18.06
C SER A 233 -1.23 -11.87 17.59
N PHE A 234 -1.33 -10.85 16.76
CA PHE A 234 -0.20 -10.12 16.18
C PHE A 234 -0.25 -8.66 16.64
N TYR A 235 0.88 -8.15 17.14
CA TYR A 235 0.96 -6.87 17.82
C TYR A 235 1.69 -5.83 16.96
N TYR A 236 1.06 -4.69 16.79
CA TYR A 236 1.57 -3.56 16.02
C TYR A 236 1.46 -2.29 16.85
N TYR A 237 2.30 -1.31 16.54
CA TYR A 237 2.09 0.06 16.97
C TYR A 237 1.64 0.93 15.81
N LEU A 238 0.81 1.90 16.13
CA LEU A 238 0.45 3.02 15.27
C LEU A 238 1.24 4.23 15.76
N LYS A 239 2.05 4.79 14.86
CA LYS A 239 2.77 6.05 15.05
C LYS A 239 2.08 7.16 14.27
N ASP A 240 1.66 8.21 14.98
CA ASP A 240 1.22 9.47 14.40
C ASP A 240 2.28 10.56 14.67
N GLY A 241 3.17 10.74 13.71
CA GLY A 241 4.24 11.73 13.73
C GLY A 241 3.75 13.18 13.82
N ARG A 242 2.45 13.45 13.64
CA ARG A 242 1.83 14.78 13.80
C ARG A 242 1.12 14.94 15.15
N SER A 243 1.00 13.88 15.94
CA SER A 243 0.46 13.97 17.29
C SER A 243 1.39 14.81 18.18
N ASN A 244 0.76 15.69 18.96
CA ASN A 244 1.42 16.45 20.02
C ASN A 244 1.28 15.76 21.39
N ALA A 245 0.54 14.64 21.45
CA ALA A 245 0.39 13.90 22.69
C ALA A 245 1.74 13.26 23.08
N PRO A 246 2.14 13.34 24.35
CA PRO A 246 3.30 12.60 24.82
C PRO A 246 3.07 11.11 24.63
N THR A 247 4.11 10.38 24.22
CA THR A 247 4.05 8.92 24.14
C THR A 247 4.16 8.34 25.53
N ASP A 248 3.11 7.68 25.99
CA ASP A 248 3.13 6.82 27.16
C ASP A 248 2.73 5.40 26.73
N LEU A 249 3.74 4.53 26.64
CA LEU A 249 3.55 3.14 26.21
C LEU A 249 2.68 2.34 27.20
N GLY A 250 2.59 2.77 28.46
CA GLY A 250 1.80 2.10 29.50
C GLY A 250 0.29 2.36 29.40
N THR A 251 -0.11 3.40 28.67
CA THR A 251 -1.52 3.86 28.59
C THR A 251 -2.06 3.91 27.16
N LEU A 252 -1.36 3.28 26.20
CA LEU A 252 -1.80 3.25 24.81
C LEU A 252 -3.20 2.66 24.67
N LYS A 253 -4.07 3.38 23.95
CA LYS A 253 -5.35 2.84 23.48
C LYS A 253 -5.06 1.59 22.63
N THR A 254 -5.72 0.49 22.96
CA THR A 254 -5.64 -0.75 22.17
C THR A 254 -6.76 -0.80 21.14
N LEU A 255 -6.40 -0.88 19.87
CA LEU A 255 -7.31 -1.11 18.75
C LEU A 255 -7.34 -2.60 18.41
N THR A 256 -8.52 -3.19 18.39
CA THR A 256 -8.75 -4.56 17.91
C THR A 256 -9.71 -4.53 16.73
N ASP A 257 -9.72 -5.58 15.91
CA ASP A 257 -10.80 -5.82 14.94
C ASP A 257 -11.06 -4.68 13.94
N ILE A 258 -10.04 -3.87 13.66
CA ILE A 258 -10.17 -2.67 12.82
C ILE A 258 -10.70 -2.94 11.39
N PHE A 259 -10.56 -4.17 10.89
CA PHE A 259 -11.05 -4.58 9.57
C PHE A 259 -12.19 -5.61 9.62
N ASP A 260 -12.89 -5.74 10.76
CA ASP A 260 -13.93 -6.75 10.96
C ASP A 260 -15.09 -6.68 9.98
N ALA A 261 -15.41 -5.48 9.49
CA ALA A 261 -16.41 -5.32 8.45
C ALA A 261 -16.06 -6.11 7.17
N CYS A 262 -14.77 -6.39 6.90
CA CYS A 262 -14.35 -7.25 5.80
C CYS A 262 -14.74 -8.72 6.03
N LYS A 263 -14.64 -9.22 7.28
CA LYS A 263 -15.03 -10.59 7.67
C LYS A 263 -16.52 -10.84 7.47
N LYS A 264 -17.34 -9.79 7.57
CA LYS A 264 -18.82 -9.84 7.44
C LYS A 264 -19.32 -9.80 5.99
N ARG A 265 -18.42 -9.76 4.99
CA ARG A 265 -18.81 -9.72 3.57
C ARG A 265 -19.44 -11.04 3.13
N LYS A 266 -20.49 -10.95 2.32
CA LYS A 266 -21.12 -12.10 1.65
C LYS A 266 -20.71 -12.15 0.16
N PRO A 267 -20.61 -13.35 -0.44
CA PRO A 267 -20.45 -13.47 -1.88
C PRO A 267 -21.54 -12.70 -2.63
N LYS A 268 -21.16 -12.03 -3.72
CA LYS A 268 -22.09 -11.31 -4.59
C LYS A 268 -22.01 -11.89 -6.00
N LYS A 269 -23.16 -12.25 -6.57
CA LYS A 269 -23.25 -12.63 -7.98
C LYS A 269 -22.95 -11.38 -8.83
N ARG A 270 -22.06 -11.51 -9.80
CA ARG A 270 -21.74 -10.43 -10.74
C ARG A 270 -22.73 -10.49 -11.90
N THR A 271 -23.22 -9.32 -12.31
CA THR A 271 -24.01 -9.16 -13.55
C THR A 271 -23.09 -8.63 -14.64
N ALA A 272 -23.26 -9.11 -15.87
CA ALA A 272 -22.55 -8.56 -17.00
C ALA A 272 -22.96 -7.09 -17.20
N SER A 273 -21.96 -6.20 -17.29
CA SER A 273 -22.20 -4.82 -17.69
C SER A 273 -22.46 -4.80 -19.19
N MET A 274 -23.69 -4.51 -19.59
CA MET A 274 -24.06 -4.36 -21.00
C MET A 274 -24.46 -2.92 -21.29
N PRO A 275 -24.06 -2.35 -22.44
CA PRO A 275 -24.61 -1.08 -22.90
C PRO A 275 -26.13 -1.18 -23.01
N VAL A 276 -26.86 -0.22 -22.44
CA VAL A 276 -28.31 -0.13 -22.55
C VAL A 276 -28.64 1.03 -23.46
N LEU A 277 -29.14 0.72 -24.66
CA LEU A 277 -29.71 1.72 -25.56
C LEU A 277 -31.17 1.92 -25.19
N LYS A 278 -31.58 3.19 -25.08
CA LYS A 278 -33.02 3.51 -24.97
C LYS A 278 -33.68 3.19 -26.32
N PRO A 279 -34.88 2.59 -26.32
CA PRO A 279 -35.65 2.44 -27.55
C PRO A 279 -35.91 3.80 -28.21
N LEU A 280 -35.91 3.85 -29.55
CA LEU A 280 -36.37 5.02 -30.28
C LEU A 280 -37.85 5.25 -29.95
N LYS A 281 -38.22 6.49 -29.62
CA LYS A 281 -39.63 6.87 -29.55
C LYS A 281 -40.19 6.82 -30.98
N LYS A 282 -41.21 6.01 -31.21
CA LYS A 282 -42.01 6.06 -32.43
C LYS A 282 -42.81 7.35 -32.49
#